data_AF-L1KUC2-F1
#
_entry.id   AF-L1KUC2-F1
#
_cell.length_a   1.000
_cell.length_b   1.000
_cell.length_c   1.000
_cell.angle_alpha   90.00
_cell.angle_beta   90.00
_cell.angle_gamma   90.00
#
_symmetry.space_group_name_H-M   'P 1'
#
loop_
_entity.id
_entity.type
_entity.pdbx_description
1 polymer ?
#
loop_
_entity_poly.entity_id
_entity_poly.type
_entity_poly.pdbx_seq_one_letter_code
_entity_poly.pdbx_strand_id
1 'polypeptide(L)'
;VYFGPAVKRAKKDGLGTLGQFVYYDAMVMHGPGSDGLSFGGVRERALKNAASPALGGDETEYLHAFLDARVWAMLQEEAHSDVSRVESAQRVFLEAGNLDLDLPLDWEVYGDSYSLG
;
A
#
# COMPACT_ATOMS: atom_id res chain seq x y z
N VAL A 1 6.71 -12.76 -10.44
CA VAL A 1 5.46 -12.17 -10.96
C VAL A 1 5.09 -10.88 -10.23
N TYR A 2 5.21 -10.80 -8.90
CA TYR A 2 4.72 -9.64 -8.14
C TYR A 2 5.78 -8.56 -7.86
N PHE A 3 6.91 -8.92 -7.24
CA PHE A 3 7.91 -7.96 -6.74
C PHE A 3 8.43 -6.98 -7.80
N GLY A 4 9.03 -7.51 -8.88
CA GLY A 4 9.59 -6.67 -9.94
C GLY A 4 8.59 -5.69 -10.56
N PRO A 5 7.39 -6.14 -10.97
CA PRO A 5 6.34 -5.25 -11.48
C PRO A 5 5.83 -4.21 -10.48
N ALA A 6 5.64 -4.58 -9.21
CA ALA A 6 5.19 -3.65 -8.17
C ALA A 6 6.22 -2.54 -7.92
N VAL A 7 7.48 -2.91 -7.68
CA VAL A 7 8.59 -1.96 -7.48
C VAL A 7 8.76 -1.06 -8.70
N LYS A 8 8.72 -1.62 -9.92
CA LYS A 8 8.81 -0.84 -11.16
C LYS A 8 7.66 0.15 -11.29
N ARG A 9 6.46 -0.18 -10.79
CA ARG A 9 5.31 0.71 -10.84
C ARG A 9 5.41 1.82 -9.79
N ALA A 10 5.73 1.48 -8.55
CA ALA A 10 5.94 2.45 -7.48
C ALA A 10 6.98 3.49 -7.85
N LYS A 11 8.12 3.07 -8.42
CA LYS A 11 9.16 4.00 -8.92
C LYS A 11 8.66 4.91 -10.06
N LYS A 12 7.79 4.42 -10.93
CA LYS A 12 7.17 5.24 -11.99
C LYS A 12 6.19 6.26 -11.43
N ASP A 13 5.57 5.96 -10.29
CA ASP A 13 4.67 6.88 -9.59
C ASP A 13 5.43 7.83 -8.66
N GLY A 14 6.76 7.66 -8.54
CA GLY A 14 7.66 8.49 -7.76
C GLY A 14 7.72 8.15 -6.27
N LEU A 15 7.38 6.90 -5.91
CA LEU A 15 7.32 6.47 -4.51
C LEU A 15 8.66 5.94 -3.98
N GLY A 16 8.94 6.26 -2.71
CA GLY A 16 10.02 5.73 -1.88
C GLY A 16 9.80 4.27 -1.46
N THR A 17 10.53 3.84 -0.43
CA THR A 17 10.60 2.42 -0.04
C THR A 17 9.28 1.92 0.56
N LEU A 18 8.64 2.70 1.43
CA LEU A 18 7.33 2.36 1.99
C LEU A 18 6.29 2.21 0.87
N GLY A 19 6.23 3.15 -0.08
CA GLY A 19 5.29 3.05 -1.20
C GLY A 19 5.55 1.86 -2.12
N GLN A 20 6.82 1.47 -2.31
CA GLN A 20 7.18 0.24 -3.01
C GLN A 20 6.68 -1.01 -2.27
N PHE A 21 6.83 -1.06 -0.95
CA PHE A 21 6.30 -2.14 -0.11
C PHE A 21 4.77 -2.21 -0.17
N VAL A 22 4.08 -1.08 -0.01
CA VAL A 22 2.62 -0.96 -0.11
C VAL A 22 2.11 -1.52 -1.45
N TYR A 23 2.77 -1.16 -2.56
CA TYR A 23 2.41 -1.68 -3.89
C TYR A 23 2.67 -3.18 -4.02
N TYR A 24 3.78 -3.67 -3.49
CA TYR A 24 4.11 -5.08 -3.53
C TYR A 24 3.08 -5.90 -2.79
N ASP A 25 2.73 -5.48 -1.57
CA ASP A 25 1.78 -6.15 -0.71
C ASP A 25 0.37 -6.20 -1.33
N ALA A 26 -0.07 -5.08 -1.92
CA ALA A 26 -1.33 -5.02 -2.65
C ALA A 26 -1.33 -5.95 -3.88
N MET A 27 -0.23 -6.00 -4.64
CA MET A 27 -0.13 -6.85 -5.83
C MET A 27 -0.05 -8.34 -5.48
N VAL A 28 0.51 -8.71 -4.33
CA VAL A 28 0.50 -10.10 -3.83
C VAL A 28 -0.92 -10.55 -3.50
N MET A 29 -1.71 -9.68 -2.87
CA MET A 29 -3.07 -10.00 -2.44
C MET A 29 -4.09 -9.95 -3.59
N HIS A 30 -4.08 -8.87 -4.36
CA HIS A 30 -5.09 -8.61 -5.38
C HIS A 30 -4.65 -9.01 -6.79
N GLY A 31 -3.43 -9.51 -6.92
CA GLY A 31 -2.85 -9.89 -8.21
C GLY A 31 -2.53 -8.70 -9.13
N PRO A 32 -1.78 -8.94 -10.22
CA PRO A 32 -1.68 -8.00 -11.32
C PRO A 32 -3.02 -7.98 -12.09
N GLY A 33 -3.48 -6.80 -12.49
CA GLY A 33 -4.72 -6.70 -13.26
C GLY A 33 -5.14 -5.25 -13.46
N SER A 34 -6.29 -5.07 -14.10
CA SER A 34 -6.95 -3.77 -14.27
C SER A 34 -8.43 -3.79 -13.95
N ASP A 35 -8.97 -4.91 -13.43
CA ASP A 35 -10.31 -4.91 -12.85
C ASP A 35 -10.33 -4.12 -11.53
N GLY A 36 -11.53 -3.82 -11.04
CA GLY A 36 -11.72 -2.90 -9.91
C GLY A 36 -11.13 -3.36 -8.58
N LEU A 37 -10.88 -4.66 -8.39
CA LEU A 37 -10.32 -5.20 -7.15
C LEU A 37 -8.83 -5.54 -7.28
N SER A 38 -8.33 -5.75 -8.50
CA SER A 38 -6.90 -5.93 -8.76
C SER A 38 -6.05 -4.72 -8.37
N PHE A 39 -4.73 -4.92 -8.27
CA PHE A 39 -3.78 -3.83 -8.02
C PHE A 39 -3.98 -2.61 -8.94
N GLY A 40 -4.27 -2.83 -10.22
CA GLY A 40 -4.48 -1.72 -11.17
C GLY A 40 -5.71 -0.89 -10.84
N GLY A 41 -6.82 -1.54 -10.45
CA GLY A 41 -8.05 -0.87 -10.03
C GLY A 41 -7.87 -0.09 -8.72
N VAL A 42 -7.18 -0.68 -7.73
CA VAL A 42 -6.83 0.00 -6.47
C VAL A 42 -6.01 1.26 -6.74
N ARG A 43 -4.96 1.15 -7.58
CA ARG A 43 -4.15 2.31 -7.98
C ARG A 43 -4.95 3.38 -8.71
N GLU A 44 -5.83 2.98 -9.64
CA GLU A 44 -6.69 3.93 -10.35
C GLU A 44 -7.63 4.66 -9.39
N ARG A 45 -8.18 3.95 -8.40
CA ARG A 45 -9.01 4.54 -7.34
C ARG A 45 -8.22 5.51 -6.48
N ALA A 46 -6.98 5.20 -6.10
CA ALA A 46 -6.11 6.09 -5.36
C ALA A 46 -5.86 7.41 -6.12
N LEU A 47 -5.52 7.30 -7.41
CA LEU A 47 -5.22 8.44 -8.29
C LEU A 47 -6.41 9.39 -8.54
N LYS A 48 -7.65 8.93 -8.28
CA LYS A 48 -8.83 9.80 -8.32
C LYS A 48 -8.93 10.71 -7.10
N ASN A 49 -8.23 10.38 -6.01
CA ASN A 49 -8.29 11.10 -4.74
C ASN A 49 -7.02 11.90 -4.45
N ALA A 50 -5.85 11.42 -4.86
CA ALA A 50 -4.59 12.12 -4.70
C ALA A 50 -3.65 11.88 -5.90
N ALA A 51 -2.95 12.92 -6.33
CA ALA A 51 -1.92 12.79 -7.37
C ALA A 51 -0.70 12.08 -6.79
N SER A 52 -0.07 11.19 -7.56
CA SER A 52 1.19 10.59 -7.13
C SER A 52 2.34 11.60 -7.22
N PRO A 53 3.50 11.36 -6.58
CA PRO A 53 4.68 12.23 -6.70
C PRO A 53 5.15 12.47 -8.15
N ALA A 54 5.09 11.47 -9.01
CA ALA A 54 5.39 11.63 -10.44
C ALA A 54 4.42 12.57 -11.20
N LEU A 55 3.25 12.85 -10.62
CA LEU A 55 2.28 13.82 -11.12
C LEU A 55 2.29 15.13 -10.30
N GLY A 56 3.29 15.31 -9.42
CA GLY A 56 3.48 16.51 -8.60
C GLY A 56 2.70 16.52 -7.28
N GLY A 57 2.11 15.40 -6.85
CA GLY A 57 1.45 15.29 -5.56
C GLY A 57 2.39 14.97 -4.40
N ASP A 58 1.89 15.07 -3.17
CA ASP A 58 2.60 14.65 -1.97
C ASP A 58 2.59 13.12 -1.81
N GLU A 59 3.71 12.53 -1.42
CA GLU A 59 3.81 11.07 -1.28
C GLU A 59 2.93 10.55 -0.14
N THR A 60 2.88 11.25 1.00
CA THR A 60 2.11 10.82 2.17
C THR A 60 0.61 10.88 1.87
N GLU A 61 0.15 11.97 1.24
CA GLU A 61 -1.24 12.11 0.79
C GLU A 61 -1.61 11.00 -0.20
N TYR A 62 -0.74 10.72 -1.18
CA TYR A 62 -0.97 9.66 -2.14
C TYR A 62 -1.03 8.27 -1.49
N LEU A 63 -0.14 7.97 -0.54
CA LEU A 63 -0.12 6.70 0.14
C LEU A 63 -1.34 6.52 1.05
N HIS A 64 -1.82 7.56 1.73
CA HIS A 64 -3.10 7.48 2.45
C HIS A 64 -4.26 7.15 1.50
N ALA A 65 -4.37 7.86 0.37
CA ALA A 65 -5.39 7.58 -0.63
C ALA A 65 -5.30 6.16 -1.20
N PHE A 66 -4.08 5.63 -1.37
CA PHE A 66 -3.86 4.26 -1.83
C PHE A 66 -4.27 3.23 -0.79
N LEU A 67 -3.90 3.42 0.48
CA LEU A 67 -4.27 2.52 1.57
C LEU A 67 -5.79 2.52 1.80
N ASP A 68 -6.46 3.67 1.68
CA ASP A 68 -7.93 3.76 1.74
C ASP A 68 -8.60 3.00 0.59
N ALA A 69 -8.08 3.18 -0.63
CA ALA A 69 -8.55 2.44 -1.81
C ALA A 69 -8.37 0.92 -1.65
N ARG A 70 -7.26 0.52 -1.03
CA ARG A 70 -6.94 -0.88 -0.78
C ARG A 70 -7.86 -1.50 0.28
N VAL A 71 -8.06 -0.83 1.41
CA VAL A 71 -9.00 -1.27 2.46
C VAL A 71 -10.39 -1.45 1.87
N TRP A 72 -10.84 -0.50 1.04
CA TRP A 72 -12.12 -0.63 0.35
C TRP A 72 -12.20 -1.91 -0.51
N ALA A 73 -11.14 -2.24 -1.26
CA ALA A 73 -11.08 -3.43 -2.09
C ALA A 73 -11.06 -4.72 -1.27
N MET A 74 -10.26 -4.77 -0.19
CA MET A 74 -10.21 -5.90 0.75
C MET A 74 -11.59 -6.20 1.34
N LEU A 75 -12.35 -5.17 1.73
CA LEU A 75 -13.69 -5.32 2.29
C LEU A 75 -14.75 -5.81 1.27
N GLN A 76 -14.46 -5.83 -0.05
CA GLN A 76 -15.35 -6.44 -1.04
C GLN A 76 -15.18 -7.96 -1.14
N GLU A 77 -14.09 -8.52 -0.59
CA GLU A 77 -13.75 -9.93 -0.66
C GLU A 77 -13.88 -10.55 0.74
N GLU A 78 -14.85 -11.45 0.94
CA GLU A 78 -15.16 -12.01 2.27
C GLU A 78 -13.93 -12.63 2.96
N ALA A 79 -13.06 -13.30 2.18
CA ALA A 79 -11.83 -13.91 2.64
C ALA A 79 -10.76 -12.90 3.12
N HIS A 80 -10.93 -11.61 2.85
CA HIS A 80 -9.95 -10.54 3.13
C HIS A 80 -10.54 -9.42 4.00
N SER A 81 -11.58 -9.70 4.79
CA SER A 81 -12.23 -8.72 5.66
C SER A 81 -11.36 -8.20 6.81
N ASP A 82 -10.33 -8.95 7.21
CA ASP A 82 -9.31 -8.44 8.13
C ASP A 82 -8.30 -7.53 7.39
N VAL A 83 -8.30 -6.26 7.77
CA VAL A 83 -7.48 -5.21 7.17
C VAL A 83 -6.29 -4.79 8.03
N SER A 84 -5.95 -5.56 9.08
CA SER A 84 -4.84 -5.26 10.01
C SER A 84 -3.50 -5.06 9.31
N ARG A 85 -3.22 -5.82 8.25
CA ARG A 85 -2.02 -5.64 7.41
C ARG A 85 -1.87 -4.22 6.84
N VAL A 86 -2.98 -3.49 6.70
CA VAL A 86 -3.00 -2.07 6.33
C VAL A 86 -3.03 -1.21 7.58
N GLU A 87 -4.08 -1.35 8.40
CA GLU A 87 -4.41 -0.40 9.47
C GLU A 87 -3.44 -0.44 10.65
N SER A 88 -2.92 -1.61 11.03
CA SER A 88 -1.99 -1.79 12.14
C SER A 88 -0.55 -2.11 11.71
N ALA A 89 -0.23 -1.91 10.42
CA ALA A 89 1.12 -2.05 9.88
C ALA A 89 1.48 -0.92 8.89
N GLN A 90 1.03 -0.99 7.64
CA GLN A 90 1.40 -0.01 6.61
C GLN A 90 1.02 1.43 7.00
N ARG A 91 -0.17 1.62 7.58
CA ARG A 91 -0.65 2.93 8.01
C ARG A 91 0.15 3.44 9.22
N VAL A 92 0.54 2.57 10.14
CA VAL A 92 1.43 2.91 11.26
C VAL A 92 2.78 3.45 10.77
N PHE A 93 3.40 2.78 9.79
CA PHE A 93 4.66 3.25 9.21
C PHE A 93 4.52 4.60 8.51
N LEU A 94 3.40 4.79 7.80
CA LEU A 94 3.10 6.04 7.10
C LEU A 94 2.86 7.20 8.08
N GLU A 95 2.06 6.97 9.13
CA GLU A 95 1.77 7.97 10.17
C GLU A 95 3.02 8.33 10.99
N ALA A 96 3.96 7.39 11.15
CA ALA A 96 5.26 7.65 11.73
C ALA A 96 6.21 8.47 10.81
N GLY A 97 5.81 8.71 9.56
CA GLY A 97 6.64 9.37 8.55
C GLY A 97 7.81 8.52 8.06
N ASN A 98 7.80 7.20 8.31
CA ASN A 98 8.88 6.30 7.92
C ASN A 98 8.76 5.89 6.45
N LEU A 99 8.89 6.87 5.54
CA LEU A 99 8.77 6.66 4.09
C LEU A 99 9.89 5.78 3.51
N ASP A 100 11.04 5.71 4.21
CA ASP A 100 12.17 4.88 3.84
C ASP A 100 12.09 3.45 4.38
N LEU A 101 11.11 3.16 5.24
CA LEU A 101 10.89 1.86 5.88
C LEU A 101 12.11 1.38 6.67
N ASP A 102 12.77 2.33 7.34
CA ASP A 102 13.96 2.08 8.16
C ASP A 102 13.62 1.35 9.46
N LEU A 103 14.59 0.58 9.97
CA LEU A 103 14.47 -0.08 11.27
C LEU A 103 14.68 0.92 12.42
N PRO A 104 14.06 0.69 13.60
CA PRO A 104 13.19 -0.44 13.92
C PRO A 104 11.77 -0.30 13.35
N LEU A 105 11.15 -1.44 13.07
CA LEU A 105 9.76 -1.56 12.64
C LEU A 105 8.98 -2.40 13.65
N ASP A 106 7.87 -1.87 14.14
CA ASP A 106 6.94 -2.56 15.01
C ASP A 106 5.54 -2.50 14.40
N TRP A 107 4.86 -3.63 14.31
CA TRP A 107 3.52 -3.69 13.72
C TRP A 107 2.70 -4.86 14.26
N GLU A 108 1.40 -4.85 13.99
CA GLU A 108 0.47 -5.91 14.37
C GLU A 108 -0.31 -6.40 13.14
N VAL A 109 -0.50 -7.72 13.03
CA VAL A 109 -1.40 -8.33 12.04
C VAL A 109 -2.17 -9.45 12.72
N TYR A 110 -3.48 -9.51 12.52
CA TYR A 110 -4.38 -10.50 13.13
C TYR A 110 -4.35 -10.54 14.67
N GLY A 111 -3.93 -9.44 15.32
CA GLY A 111 -3.76 -9.36 16.77
C GLY A 111 -2.38 -9.79 17.29
N ASP A 112 -1.49 -10.26 16.43
CA ASP A 112 -0.13 -10.68 16.79
C ASP A 112 0.88 -9.56 16.49
N SER A 113 1.69 -9.21 17.49
CA SER A 113 2.73 -8.18 17.36
C SER A 113 4.04 -8.74 16.80
N TYR A 114 4.68 -7.97 15.93
CA TYR A 114 5.96 -8.27 15.31
C TYR A 114 6.90 -7.06 15.44
N SER A 115 8.20 -7.34 15.54
CA SER A 115 9.25 -6.33 15.62
C SER A 115 10.46 -6.75 14.78
N LEU A 116 11.08 -5.79 14.09
CA LEU A 116 12.35 -5.96 13.39
C LEU A 116 13.26 -4.77 13.74
N GLY A 117 14.49 -5.03 14.16
CA GLY A 117 15.46 -4.03 14.60
C GLY A 117 16.85 -4.25 14.04
#